data_AF-A0A256ZUR2-F1
#
_entry.id   AF-A0A256ZUR2-F1
#
_cell.length_a   1.000
_cell.length_b   1.000
_cell.length_c   1.000
_cell.angle_alpha   90.00
_cell.angle_beta   90.00
_cell.angle_gamma   90.00
#
_symmetry.space_group_name_H-M   'P 1'
#
loop_
_entity.id
_entity.type
_entity.pdbx_description
1 polymer ?
#
loop_
_entity_poly.entity_id
_entity_poly.type
_entity_poly.pdbx_seq_one_letter_code
_entity_poly.pdbx_strand_id
1 'polypeptide(L)'
;MLHKKLHQLENYAKEEKWEEVDELIPKICKTKDVKIFYWALGKLLSNNGNVRDLGCSILEKYPTKRLSQDDFMRVRQQLAKIMKKDKNPYARFRASFALMNHGGPGKYREILIKTLEEAEKDPDVSQLTKHYLSKLS
;
A
#
# COMPACT_ATOMS: atom_id res chain seq x y z
N MET A 1 16.15 -16.53 3.42
CA MET A 1 16.62 -15.23 2.86
C MET A 1 15.52 -14.17 2.82
N LEU A 2 14.34 -14.46 2.26
CA LEU A 2 13.19 -13.52 2.20
C LEU A 2 12.77 -12.95 3.57
N HIS A 3 12.67 -13.80 4.60
CA HIS A 3 12.26 -13.38 5.94
C HIS A 3 13.18 -12.30 6.54
N LYS A 4 14.51 -12.43 6.36
CA LYS A 4 15.48 -11.42 6.80
C LYS A 4 15.28 -10.08 6.09
N LYS A 5 15.01 -10.11 4.77
CA LYS A 5 14.75 -8.90 3.98
C LYS A 5 13.45 -8.19 4.39
N LEU A 6 12.39 -8.95 4.70
CA LEU A 6 11.13 -8.39 5.18
C LEU A 6 11.28 -7.76 6.58
N HIS A 7 12.04 -8.40 7.47
CA HIS A 7 12.35 -7.84 8.78
C HIS A 7 13.20 -6.57 8.67
N GLN A 8 14.19 -6.55 7.78
CA GLN A 8 15.00 -5.36 7.50
C GLN A 8 14.15 -4.20 6.97
N LEU A 9 13.25 -4.45 6.00
CA LEU A 9 12.30 -3.45 5.51
C LEU A 9 11.44 -2.85 6.61
N GLU A 10 10.95 -3.70 7.52
CA GLU A 10 10.15 -3.23 8.65
C GLU A 10 10.95 -2.32 9.58
N ASN A 11 12.23 -2.63 9.83
CA ASN A 11 13.10 -1.77 10.64
C ASN A 11 13.37 -0.45 9.93
N TYR A 12 13.62 -0.45 8.62
CA TYR A 12 13.78 0.78 7.84
C TYR A 12 12.52 1.65 7.89
N ALA A 13 11.33 1.07 7.75
CA ALA A 13 10.09 1.86 7.88
C ALA A 13 9.90 2.42 9.30
N LYS A 14 10.26 1.67 10.35
CA LYS A 14 10.22 2.17 11.74
C LYS A 14 11.20 3.30 11.98
N GLU A 15 12.35 3.27 11.31
CA GLU A 15 13.41 4.27 11.37
C GLU A 15 13.27 5.39 10.33
N GLU A 16 12.17 5.41 9.56
CA GLU A 16 11.87 6.40 8.52
C GLU A 16 12.91 6.49 7.38
N LYS A 17 13.61 5.38 7.15
CA LYS A 17 14.59 5.17 6.07
C LYS A 17 13.91 4.85 4.74
N TRP A 18 13.15 5.81 4.23
CA TRP A 18 12.25 5.61 3.08
C TRP A 18 12.99 5.40 1.76
N GLU A 19 14.18 5.97 1.59
CA GLU A 19 15.03 5.71 0.42
C GLU A 19 15.39 4.23 0.31
N GLU A 20 15.78 3.61 1.43
CA GLU A 20 16.11 2.18 1.50
C GLU A 20 14.87 1.30 1.37
N VAL A 21 13.72 1.75 1.89
CA VAL A 21 12.43 1.07 1.69
C VAL A 21 12.06 1.03 0.21
N ASP A 22 12.10 2.18 -0.46
CA ASP A 22 11.72 2.31 -1.87
C ASP A 22 12.67 1.55 -2.80
N GLU A 23 13.96 1.46 -2.46
CA GLU A 23 14.92 0.64 -3.20
C GLU A 23 14.63 -0.87 -3.06
N LEU A 24 14.19 -1.33 -1.89
CA LEU A 24 14.01 -2.75 -1.58
C LEU A 24 12.65 -3.31 -2.00
N ILE A 25 11.56 -2.53 -1.93
CA ILE A 25 10.21 -3.01 -2.26
C ILE A 25 10.16 -3.65 -3.66
N PRO A 26 10.65 -3.02 -4.74
CA PRO A 26 10.61 -3.62 -6.07
C PRO A 26 11.38 -4.93 -6.15
N LYS A 27 12.53 -5.03 -5.47
CA LYS A 27 13.36 -6.25 -5.45
C LYS A 27 12.64 -7.42 -4.79
N ILE A 28 11.89 -7.15 -3.71
CA ILE A 28 11.13 -8.18 -3.01
C ILE A 28 9.88 -8.58 -3.82
N CYS A 29 9.10 -7.61 -4.29
CA CYS A 29 7.87 -7.87 -5.05
C CYS A 29 8.13 -8.60 -6.38
N LYS A 30 9.30 -8.42 -7.01
CA LYS A 30 9.72 -9.18 -8.20
C LYS A 30 9.74 -10.69 -8.02
N THR A 31 9.93 -11.19 -6.79
CA THR A 31 9.94 -12.64 -6.52
C THR A 31 8.55 -13.27 -6.66
N LYS A 32 7.47 -12.47 -6.57
CA LYS A 32 6.07 -12.91 -6.66
C LYS A 32 5.70 -14.03 -5.67
N ASP A 33 6.42 -14.12 -4.55
CA ASP A 33 6.14 -15.06 -3.46
C ASP A 33 4.90 -14.57 -2.69
N VAL A 34 3.89 -15.43 -2.58
CA VAL A 34 2.62 -15.15 -1.88
C VAL A 34 2.82 -14.82 -0.40
N LYS A 35 3.92 -15.26 0.21
CA LYS A 35 4.28 -14.91 1.59
C LYS A 35 4.48 -13.40 1.78
N ILE A 36 4.89 -12.68 0.73
CA ILE A 36 5.03 -11.23 0.75
C ILE A 36 3.67 -10.56 0.90
N PHE A 37 2.67 -11.04 0.16
CA PHE A 37 1.30 -10.54 0.25
C PHE A 37 0.74 -10.73 1.66
N TYR A 38 0.81 -11.93 2.21
CA TYR A 38 0.29 -12.19 3.56
C TYR A 38 1.06 -11.43 4.65
N TRP A 39 2.38 -11.28 4.48
CA TRP A 39 3.19 -10.47 5.37
C TRP A 39 2.73 -9.00 5.37
N ALA A 40 2.56 -8.41 4.18
CA ALA A 40 2.13 -7.02 4.03
C ALA A 40 0.70 -6.81 4.55
N LEU A 41 -0.20 -7.77 4.29
CA LEU A 41 -1.56 -7.76 4.84
C LEU A 41 -1.55 -7.78 6.38
N GLY A 42 -0.66 -8.56 6.99
CA GLY A 42 -0.46 -8.57 8.44
C GLY A 42 0.05 -7.24 8.98
N LYS A 43 0.86 -6.50 8.22
CA LYS A 43 1.40 -5.19 8.65
C LYS A 43 0.36 -4.09 8.73
N LEU A 44 -0.77 -4.22 8.04
CA LEU A 44 -1.89 -3.29 8.19
C LEU A 44 -2.47 -3.23 9.62
N LEU A 45 -2.19 -4.25 10.45
CA LEU A 45 -2.62 -4.31 11.85
C LEU A 45 -1.59 -3.73 12.83
N SER A 46 -0.45 -3.23 12.35
CA SER A 46 0.61 -2.67 13.19
C SER A 46 0.12 -1.45 13.99
N ASN A 47 0.64 -1.25 15.20
CA ASN A 47 0.43 -0.02 15.96
C ASN A 47 1.23 1.17 15.41
N ASN A 48 2.32 0.90 14.68
CA ASN A 48 3.16 1.92 14.04
C ASN A 48 2.63 2.30 12.65
N GLY A 49 2.41 3.61 12.42
CA GLY A 49 1.88 4.13 11.16
C GLY A 49 2.78 3.90 9.95
N ASN A 50 4.09 4.02 10.11
CA ASN A 50 5.06 3.81 9.02
C ASN A 50 5.11 2.34 8.60
N VAL A 51 4.90 1.42 9.54
CA VAL A 51 4.76 -0.02 9.22
C VAL A 51 3.47 -0.31 8.45
N ARG A 52 2.37 0.40 8.76
CA ARG A 52 1.12 0.27 8.00
C ARG A 52 1.27 0.83 6.58
N ASP A 53 1.92 1.99 6.44
CA ASP A 53 2.33 2.55 5.15
C ASP A 53 3.16 1.53 4.35
N LEU A 54 4.23 0.97 4.93
CA LEU A 54 5.02 -0.09 4.28
C LEU A 54 4.15 -1.25 3.78
N GLY A 55 3.20 -1.70 4.60
CA GLY A 55 2.23 -2.73 4.21
C GLY A 55 1.43 -2.32 2.97
N CYS A 56 0.89 -1.10 2.95
CA CYS A 56 0.16 -0.56 1.79
C CYS A 56 1.06 -0.42 0.55
N SER A 57 2.30 0.05 0.72
CA SER A 57 3.28 0.22 -0.36
C SER A 57 3.65 -1.11 -1.02
N ILE A 58 3.85 -2.18 -0.24
CA ILE A 58 4.08 -3.52 -0.79
C ILE A 58 2.82 -4.04 -1.51
N LEU A 59 1.63 -3.86 -0.91
CA LEU A 59 0.37 -4.29 -1.52
C LEU A 59 0.08 -3.55 -2.83
N GLU A 60 0.47 -2.29 -2.96
CA GLU A 60 0.37 -1.49 -4.18
C GLU A 60 1.23 -2.06 -5.31
N LYS A 61 2.45 -2.54 -5.02
CA LYS A 61 3.33 -3.18 -6.01
C LYS A 61 3.06 -4.66 -6.24
N TYR A 62 2.31 -5.33 -5.36
CA TYR A 62 2.10 -6.77 -5.46
C TYR A 62 1.10 -7.13 -6.59
N PRO A 63 1.43 -8.09 -7.48
CA PRO A 63 0.59 -8.42 -8.62
C PRO A 63 -0.72 -9.11 -8.22
N THR A 64 -1.84 -8.55 -8.67
CA THR A 64 -3.20 -8.92 -8.26
C THR A 64 -3.73 -10.19 -8.92
N LYS A 65 -3.21 -10.54 -10.11
CA LYS A 65 -3.57 -11.74 -10.90
C LYS A 65 -3.31 -13.08 -10.18
N ARG A 66 -2.67 -13.05 -9.01
CA ARG A 66 -2.29 -14.23 -8.22
C ARG A 66 -3.14 -14.41 -6.96
N LEU A 67 -4.08 -13.50 -6.70
CA LEU A 67 -4.93 -13.57 -5.52
C LEU A 67 -6.14 -14.46 -5.79
N SER A 68 -6.52 -15.25 -4.80
CA SER A 68 -7.85 -15.85 -4.75
C SER A 68 -8.92 -14.75 -4.69
N GLN A 69 -10.16 -15.09 -5.03
CA GLN A 69 -11.27 -14.15 -4.90
C GLN A 69 -11.43 -13.66 -3.45
N ASP A 70 -11.24 -14.56 -2.47
CA ASP A 70 -11.30 -14.23 -1.05
C ASP A 70 -10.18 -13.27 -0.64
N ASP A 71 -8.94 -13.51 -1.07
CA ASP A 71 -7.81 -12.62 -0.78
C ASP A 71 -7.99 -11.25 -1.44
N PHE A 72 -8.51 -11.23 -2.67
CA PHE A 72 -8.85 -10.00 -3.38
C PHE A 72 -9.92 -9.19 -2.62
N MET A 73 -10.98 -9.83 -2.14
CA MET A 73 -12.00 -9.13 -1.34
C MET A 73 -11.44 -8.66 0.00
N ARG A 74 -10.66 -9.51 0.67
CA ARG A 74 -10.07 -9.23 1.98
C ARG A 74 -9.11 -8.04 1.92
N VAL A 75 -8.19 -8.01 0.96
CA VAL A 75 -7.22 -6.90 0.84
C VAL A 75 -7.95 -5.58 0.58
N ARG A 76 -8.94 -5.56 -0.33
CA ARG A 76 -9.73 -4.35 -0.62
C ARG A 76 -10.46 -3.82 0.62
N GLN A 77 -11.05 -4.70 1.44
CA GLN A 77 -11.72 -4.28 2.67
C GLN A 77 -10.75 -3.68 3.69
N GLN A 78 -9.55 -4.27 3.85
CA GLN A 78 -8.55 -3.75 4.78
C GLN A 78 -7.96 -2.42 4.31
N LEU A 79 -7.63 -2.30 3.03
CA LEU A 79 -7.17 -1.03 2.44
C LEU A 79 -8.20 0.08 2.61
N ALA A 80 -9.49 -0.23 2.38
CA ALA A 80 -10.56 0.73 2.62
C ALA A 80 -10.59 1.20 4.08
N LYS A 81 -10.40 0.30 5.07
CA LYS A 81 -10.37 0.68 6.49
C LYS A 81 -9.21 1.63 6.82
N ILE A 82 -8.01 1.34 6.31
CA ILE A 82 -6.83 2.21 6.47
C ILE A 82 -7.14 3.59 5.88
N MET A 83 -7.59 3.64 4.62
CA MET A 83 -7.94 4.89 3.94
C MET A 83 -8.95 5.74 4.72
N LYS A 84 -9.91 5.13 5.44
CA LYS A 84 -10.94 5.85 6.22
C LYS A 84 -10.45 6.45 7.53
N LYS A 85 -9.56 5.76 8.24
CA LYS A 85 -9.36 5.99 9.69
C LYS A 85 -7.90 6.03 10.13
N ASP A 86 -6.94 5.76 9.25
CA ASP A 86 -5.54 5.77 9.66
C ASP A 86 -5.09 7.18 10.04
N LYS A 87 -4.35 7.29 11.14
CA LYS A 87 -3.79 8.56 11.62
C LYS A 87 -2.60 9.00 10.76
N ASN A 88 -1.83 8.05 10.21
CA ASN A 88 -0.73 8.37 9.32
C ASN A 88 -1.29 8.71 7.91
N PRO A 89 -1.10 9.94 7.39
CA PRO A 89 -1.56 10.33 6.06
C PRO A 89 -0.96 9.46 4.94
N TYR A 90 0.33 9.13 5.00
CA TYR A 90 0.98 8.31 3.99
C TYR A 90 0.40 6.90 3.93
N ALA A 91 0.03 6.32 5.07
CA ALA A 91 -0.70 5.05 5.10
C ALA A 91 -2.06 5.17 4.38
N ARG A 92 -2.80 6.28 4.56
CA ARG A 92 -4.05 6.52 3.82
C ARG A 92 -3.80 6.66 2.31
N PHE A 93 -2.78 7.42 1.92
CA PHE A 93 -2.43 7.67 0.51
C PHE A 93 -1.99 6.37 -0.17
N ARG A 94 -1.07 5.61 0.42
CA ARG A 94 -0.65 4.32 -0.13
C ARG A 94 -1.79 3.31 -0.17
N ALA A 95 -2.72 3.35 0.79
CA ALA A 95 -3.90 2.50 0.75
C ALA A 95 -4.81 2.80 -0.45
N SER A 96 -4.97 4.07 -0.84
CA SER A 96 -5.77 4.45 -2.01
C SER A 96 -5.11 4.00 -3.32
N PHE A 97 -3.78 4.14 -3.43
CA PHE A 97 -3.00 3.63 -4.58
C PHE A 97 -3.10 2.10 -4.68
N ALA A 98 -2.93 1.40 -3.57
CA ALA A 98 -3.09 -0.05 -3.53
C ALA A 98 -4.51 -0.45 -3.96
N LEU A 99 -5.54 0.20 -3.42
CA LEU A 99 -6.93 -0.11 -3.75
C LEU A 99 -7.21 0.05 -5.26
N MET A 100 -6.63 1.07 -5.90
CA MET A 100 -6.70 1.24 -7.36
C MET A 100 -6.09 0.05 -8.11
N ASN A 101 -4.91 -0.43 -7.71
CA ASN A 101 -4.26 -1.57 -8.35
C ASN A 101 -5.00 -2.89 -8.07
N HIS A 102 -5.71 -3.00 -6.96
CA HIS A 102 -6.55 -4.14 -6.58
C HIS A 102 -7.96 -4.08 -7.18
N GLY A 103 -8.09 -3.72 -8.45
CA GLY A 103 -9.36 -3.76 -9.19
C GLY A 103 -10.21 -2.49 -9.11
N GLY A 104 -9.58 -1.34 -8.89
CA GLY A 104 -10.21 -0.03 -9.00
C GLY A 104 -11.11 0.36 -7.81
N PRO A 105 -11.82 1.49 -7.90
CA PRO A 105 -12.51 2.09 -6.76
C PRO A 105 -13.74 1.30 -6.27
N GLY A 106 -14.55 0.77 -7.18
CA GLY A 106 -15.83 0.12 -6.85
C GLY A 106 -16.68 0.95 -5.89
N LYS A 107 -17.24 0.31 -4.86
CA LYS A 107 -18.03 0.98 -3.80
C LYS A 107 -17.27 1.97 -2.91
N TYR A 108 -15.94 2.11 -3.09
CA TYR A 108 -15.10 3.01 -2.31
C TYR A 108 -14.72 4.27 -3.09
N ARG A 109 -15.35 4.54 -4.24
CA ARG A 109 -14.98 5.63 -5.16
C ARG A 109 -14.89 7.00 -4.50
N GLU A 110 -15.93 7.41 -3.78
CA GLU A 110 -16.00 8.74 -3.16
C GLU A 110 -14.83 8.98 -2.21
N ILE A 111 -14.62 8.05 -1.27
CA ILE A 111 -13.53 8.18 -0.31
C ILE A 111 -12.14 8.06 -0.95
N LEU A 112 -12.00 7.24 -1.98
CA LEU A 112 -10.76 7.11 -2.73
C LEU A 112 -10.40 8.42 -3.44
N ILE A 113 -11.36 9.05 -4.11
CA ILE A 113 -11.15 10.35 -4.78
C ILE A 113 -10.72 11.39 -3.75
N LYS A 114 -11.45 11.51 -2.64
CA LYS A 114 -11.10 12.46 -1.57
C LYS A 114 -9.67 12.23 -1.04
N THR A 115 -9.27 10.98 -0.83
CA THR A 115 -7.91 10.67 -0.37
C THR A 115 -6.85 10.95 -1.44
N LEU A 116 -7.15 10.74 -2.73
CA LEU A 116 -6.23 11.10 -3.81
C LEU A 116 -6.10 12.62 -3.96
N GLU A 117 -7.19 13.39 -3.87
CA GLU A 117 -7.14 14.86 -3.90
C GLU A 117 -6.35 15.44 -2.73
N GLU A 118 -6.42 14.80 -1.55
CA GLU A 118 -5.56 15.13 -0.39
C GLU A 118 -4.09 14.82 -0.71
N ALA A 119 -3.80 13.63 -1.25
CA ALA A 119 -2.46 13.19 -1.62
C ALA A 119 -1.85 14.01 -2.78
N GLU A 120 -2.65 14.65 -3.64
CA GLU A 120 -2.13 15.45 -4.75
C GLU A 120 -1.43 16.73 -4.27
N LYS A 121 -1.86 17.23 -3.11
CA LYS A 121 -1.30 18.43 -2.47
C LYS A 121 -0.01 18.17 -1.71
N ASP A 122 0.31 16.90 -1.49
CA ASP A 122 1.51 16.47 -0.77
C ASP A 122 2.68 16.30 -1.77
N PRO A 123 3.80 17.03 -1.59
CA PRO A 123 4.88 17.03 -2.57
C PRO A 123 5.51 15.64 -2.78
N ASP A 124 5.60 14.83 -1.72
CA ASP A 124 6.30 13.54 -1.74
C ASP A 124 5.55 12.48 -2.55
N VAL A 125 4.22 12.60 -2.62
CA VAL A 125 3.37 11.65 -3.35
C VAL A 125 2.62 12.25 -4.54
N SER A 126 2.65 13.57 -4.74
CA SER A 126 1.89 14.29 -5.77
C SER A 126 2.04 13.68 -7.18
N GLN A 127 3.27 13.39 -7.61
CA GLN A 127 3.52 12.83 -8.94
C GLN A 127 2.90 11.44 -9.09
N LEU A 128 3.02 10.60 -8.05
CA LEU A 128 2.41 9.28 -8.06
C LEU A 128 0.88 9.38 -8.01
N THR A 129 0.34 10.31 -7.23
CA THR A 129 -1.09 10.56 -7.14
C THR A 129 -1.70 10.93 -8.49
N LYS A 130 -1.05 11.82 -9.25
CA LYS A 130 -1.51 12.21 -10.60
C LYS A 130 -1.64 11.01 -11.55
N HIS A 131 -0.71 10.05 -11.46
CA HIS A 131 -0.81 8.79 -12.21
C HIS A 131 -2.00 7.92 -11.81
N TYR A 132 -2.44 7.97 -10.54
CA TYR A 132 -3.64 7.24 -10.11
C TYR A 132 -4.93 7.98 -10.44
N LEU A 133 -4.95 9.31 -10.35
CA LEU A 133 -6.08 10.14 -10.75
C LEU A 133 -6.39 9.97 -12.24
N SER A 134 -5.37 9.89 -13.11
CA SER A 134 -5.56 9.66 -14.56
C SER A 134 -6.13 8.29 -14.92
N LYS A 135 -6.18 7.33 -13.98
CA LYS A 135 -6.84 6.03 -14.15
C LYS A 135 -8.33 6.06 -13.79
N LEU A 136 -8.83 7.16 -13.25
CA LEU A 136 -10.23 7.33 -12.82
C LEU A 136 -11.11 8.04 -13.85
N SER A 137 -10.48 8.75 -14.78
CA SER A 137 -11.06 9.35 -15.99
C SER A 137 -11.33 8.28 -17.05
#